data_AF-A0A443IM28-F1
#
_entry.id   AF-A0A443IM28-F1
#
_cell.length_a   1.000
_cell.length_b   1.000
_cell.length_c   1.000
_cell.angle_alpha   90.00
_cell.angle_beta   90.00
_cell.angle_gamma   90.00
#
_symmetry.space_group_name_H-M   'P 1'
#
loop_
_entity.id
_entity.type
_entity.pdbx_description
1 polymer ?
#
loop_
_entity_poly.entity_id
_entity_poly.type
_entity_poly.pdbx_seq_one_letter_code
_entity_poly.pdbx_strand_id
1 'polypeptide(L)' 'MYFYTKNGTVFQPENQILQGFYDLLKHYAPYYEGSPFFNDLIDLYETLDFDLKGDNNDESI' A
#
# COMPACT_ATOMS: atom_id res chain seq x y z
N MET A 1 -9.01 3.58 -6.36
CA MET A 1 -8.29 3.12 -7.58
C MET A 1 -7.40 1.93 -7.21
N TYR A 2 -6.77 1.28 -8.19
CA TYR A 2 -5.77 0.23 -7.95
C TYR A 2 -4.75 0.21 -9.11
N PHE A 3 -3.61 -0.47 -8.91
CA PHE A 3 -2.69 -0.82 -9.98
C PHE A 3 -2.31 -2.30 -9.91
N TYR A 4 -1.89 -2.86 -11.04
CA TYR A 4 -1.47 -4.25 -11.13
C TYR A 4 0.03 -4.38 -10.98
N THR A 5 0.45 -5.46 -10.33
CA THR A 5 1.82 -5.96 -10.31
C THR A 5 1.81 -7.43 -10.69
N LYS A 6 2.98 -8.00 -11.01
CA LYS A 6 3.16 -9.44 -11.19
C LYS A 6 2.64 -10.31 -10.04
N ASN A 7 2.64 -9.78 -8.81
CA ASN A 7 2.30 -10.54 -7.61
C ASN A 7 0.88 -10.28 -7.10
N GLY A 8 0.16 -9.35 -7.72
CA GLY A 8 -1.20 -9.04 -7.30
C GLY A 8 -1.62 -7.62 -7.61
N THR A 9 -2.82 -7.30 -7.14
CA THR A 9 -3.41 -5.95 -7.29
C THR A 9 -3.14 -5.16 -6.02
N VAL A 10 -2.56 -3.97 -6.16
CA VAL A 10 -2.35 -3.04 -5.04
C VAL A 10 -3.46 -2.00 -5.07
N PHE A 11 -4.25 -1.96 -3.99
CA PHE A 11 -5.38 -1.06 -3.84
C PHE A 11 -4.93 0.28 -3.28
N GLN A 12 -5.58 1.35 -3.75
CA GLN A 12 -5.38 2.69 -3.19
C GLN A 12 -5.80 2.72 -1.71
N PRO A 13 -5.06 3.43 -0.84
CA PRO A 13 -5.34 3.41 0.59
C PRO A 13 -6.57 4.26 0.89
N GLU A 14 -7.29 3.89 1.94
CA GLU A 14 -8.41 4.70 2.45
C GLU A 14 -7.89 5.89 3.27
N ASN A 15 -6.75 5.70 3.95
CA ASN A 15 -6.10 6.76 4.71
C ASN A 15 -5.23 7.65 3.79
N GLN A 16 -5.47 8.96 3.83
CA GLN A 16 -4.74 9.94 3.02
C GLN A 16 -3.23 10.00 3.33
N ILE A 17 -2.82 9.63 4.55
CA ILE A 17 -1.41 9.60 4.97
C ILE A 17 -0.59 8.66 4.07
N LEU A 18 -1.19 7.57 3.61
CA LEU A 18 -0.50 6.58 2.77
C LEU A 18 -0.51 6.92 1.28
N GLN A 19 -1.14 8.00 0.83
CA GLN A 19 -1.19 8.28 -0.61
C GLN A 19 0.19 8.50 -1.23
N GLY A 20 1.08 9.21 -0.54
CA GLY A 20 2.45 9.40 -1.03
C GLY A 20 3.18 8.06 -1.22
N PHE A 21 2.93 7.09 -0.34
CA PHE A 21 3.54 5.77 -0.45
C PHE A 21 2.90 4.96 -1.59
N TYR A 22 1.58 4.99 -1.73
CA TYR A 22 0.87 4.37 -2.85
C TYR A 22 1.36 4.91 -4.21
N ASP A 23 1.52 6.23 -4.35
CA ASP A 23 2.01 6.84 -5.59
C ASP A 23 3.47 6.45 -5.90
N LEU A 24 4.32 6.33 -4.87
CA LEU A 24 5.68 5.81 -5.02
C LEU A 24 5.67 4.36 -5.53
N LEU A 25 4.88 3.48 -4.91
CA LEU A 25 4.76 2.09 -5.35
C LEU A 25 4.27 2.01 -6.80
N LYS A 26 3.25 2.78 -7.16
CA LYS A 26 2.71 2.85 -8.53
C LYS A 26 3.75 3.34 -9.54
N HIS A 27 4.55 4.35 -9.17
CA HIS A 27 5.61 4.89 -10.03
C HIS A 27 6.73 3.87 -10.28
N TYR A 28 7.10 3.09 -9.26
CA TYR A 28 8.21 2.15 -9.31
C TYR A 28 7.84 0.73 -9.74
N ALA A 29 6.56 0.38 -9.71
CA ALA A 29 6.03 -0.89 -10.18
C ALA A 29 6.61 -1.35 -11.55
N PRO A 30 6.61 -0.54 -12.63
CA PRO A 30 7.11 -0.99 -13.93
C PRO A 30 8.61 -1.33 -13.95
N TYR A 31 9.39 -0.88 -12.97
CA TYR A 31 10.84 -1.10 -12.90
C TYR A 31 11.23 -2.22 -11.95
N TYR A 32 10.49 -2.35 -10.83
CA TYR A 32 10.88 -3.20 -9.71
C TYR A 32 9.86 -4.30 -9.36
N GLU A 33 8.73 -4.39 -10.08
CA GLU A 33 7.75 -5.45 -9.84
C GLU A 33 8.36 -6.86 -9.96
N GLY A 34 8.02 -7.70 -8.98
CA GLY A 34 8.56 -9.06 -8.87
C GLY A 34 9.94 -9.13 -8.21
N SER A 35 10.58 -8.00 -7.88
CA SER A 35 11.76 -8.03 -7.00
C SER A 35 11.35 -8.29 -5.55
N PRO A 36 12.15 -9.05 -4.76
CA PRO A 36 11.84 -9.30 -3.36
C PRO A 36 11.63 -8.02 -2.55
N PHE A 37 12.54 -7.05 -2.73
CA PHE A 37 12.48 -5.76 -2.03
C PHE A 37 11.20 -4.98 -2.33
N PHE A 38 10.75 -4.95 -3.60
CA PHE A 38 9.52 -4.26 -3.94
C PHE A 38 8.28 -4.95 -3.36
N ASN A 39 8.31 -6.28 -3.24
CA ASN A 39 7.23 -7.01 -2.57
C ASN A 39 7.20 -6.70 -1.07
N ASP A 40 8.36 -6.65 -0.41
CA ASP A 40 8.44 -6.27 1.02
C ASP A 40 7.86 -4.85 1.25
N LEU A 41 8.06 -3.93 0.29
CA LEU A 41 7.47 -2.59 0.35
C LEU A 41 5.95 -2.59 0.17
N ILE A 42 5.42 -3.45 -0.71
CA ILE A 42 3.97 -3.63 -0.86
C ILE A 42 3.39 -4.21 0.43
N ASP A 43 4.00 -5.27 0.98
CA ASP A 43 3.55 -5.90 2.22
C ASP A 43 3.55 -4.91 3.39
N LEU A 44 4.59 -4.07 3.50
CA LEU A 44 4.65 -3.00 4.49
C LEU A 44 3.53 -1.97 4.28
N TYR A 45 3.29 -1.56 3.04
CA TYR A 45 2.22 -0.64 2.69
C TYR A 45 0.84 -1.21 3.08
N GLU A 46 0.56 -2.47 2.76
CA GLU A 46 -0.71 -3.13 3.09
C GLU A 46 -0.89 -3.30 4.61
N THR A 47 0.20 -3.60 5.32
CA THR A 47 0.20 -3.65 6.80
C THR A 47 -0.13 -2.28 7.38
N LEU A 48 0.50 -1.21 6.88
CA LEU A 48 0.20 0.15 7.34
C LEU A 48 -1.23 0.59 7.00
N ASP A 49 -1.76 0.22 5.83
CA ASP A 49 -3.15 0.53 5.46
C ASP A 49 -4.13 -0.20 6.40
N PHE A 50 -3.83 -1.44 6.78
CA PHE A 50 -4.61 -2.18 7.77
C PHE A 50 -4.55 -1.54 9.17
N ASP A 51 -3.36 -1.24 9.67
CA ASP A 51 -3.19 -0.64 11.00
C ASP A 51 -3.86 0.73 11.09
N LEU A 52 -3.70 1.57 10.07
CA LEU A 52 -4.32 2.90 10.02
C LEU A 52 -5.84 2.84 9.81
N LYS A 53 -6.38 1.76 9.25
CA LYS A 53 -7.84 1.52 9.27
C LYS A 53 -8.34 1.18 10.67
N GLY A 54 -7.54 0.46 11.45
CA GLY A 54 -7.83 0.16 12.86
C GLY A 54 -7.87 1.43 13.71
N ASP A 55 -6.94 2.36 13.49
CA ASP A 55 -6.82 3.60 14.27
C ASP A 55 -8.03 4.55 14.10
N ASN A 56 -8.66 4.54 12.91
CA ASN A 56 -9.89 5.31 12.65
C ASN A 56 -11.15 4.75 13.35
N ASN A 57 -11.05 3.59 14.02
CA ASN A 57 -12.15 2.97 14.76
C ASN A 57 -11.98 3.02 16.29
N ASP A 58 -10.86 3.51 16.82
CA ASP A 58 -10.57 3.55 18.27
C ASP A 58 -10.84 4.93 18.92
N GLU A 59 -11.64 5.79 18.28
CA GLU A 59 -12.28 6.95 18.93
C GLU A 59 -13.73 6.64 19.36
N SER A 60 -14.01 5.42 19.80
CA SER A 60 -15.29 5.09 20.43
C SER A 60 -15.12 4.22 21.68
N ILE A 61 -15.12 4.94 22.81
CA ILE A 61 -15.52 4.59 24.20
C ILE A 61 -14.40 4.17 25.15
#